data_AF-A0A851GKA6-F1
#
_entry.id   AF-A0A851GKA6-F1
#
_cell.length_a   1.000
_cell.length_b   1.000
_cell.length_c   1.000
_cell.angle_alpha   90.00
_cell.angle_beta   90.00
_cell.angle_gamma   90.00
#
_symmetry.space_group_name_H-M   'P 1'
#
loop_
_entity.id
_entity.type
_entity.pdbx_description
1 polymer ?
#
loop_
_entity_poly.entity_id
_entity_poly.type
_entity_poly.pdbx_seq_one_letter_code
_entity_poly.pdbx_strand_id
1 'polypeptide(L)'
;MAKAVAKKAVKKAVKPATKKVKAVTKTKPEKAKKEPTIKYSDKSAGQPEMVSIFEAIKKMMLPYEKKKLKMIGGYGGMLCLISQKTVEIQGRKKEEVWFAGILVQKGYVGFYFMPVYAAPDMKKVFKPELLKCLKGKSCFHIKKQDPVIMGQIKESLKIGYDMFKERGWI
;
A
#
# COMPACT_ATOMS: atom_id res chain seq x y z
N MET A 1 -18.32 -57.38 -40.63
CA MET A 1 -18.33 -57.87 -39.23
C MET A 1 -16.87 -57.99 -38.78
N ALA A 2 -16.40 -57.14 -37.87
CA ALA A 2 -15.02 -57.13 -37.42
C ALA A 2 -14.97 -57.50 -35.93
N LYS A 3 -14.19 -58.53 -35.58
CA LYS A 3 -13.83 -58.86 -34.20
C LYS A 3 -12.31 -59.01 -34.08
N ALA A 4 -11.80 -58.24 -33.13
CA ALA A 4 -10.73 -58.55 -32.18
C ALA A 4 -9.34 -58.97 -32.70
N VAL A 5 -8.35 -58.11 -32.44
CA VAL A 5 -7.00 -58.57 -32.06
C VAL A 5 -6.57 -57.79 -30.82
N ALA A 6 -6.11 -58.54 -29.82
CA ALA A 6 -5.69 -58.07 -28.51
C ALA A 6 -4.18 -57.74 -28.45
N LYS A 7 -3.88 -56.67 -27.70
CA LYS A 7 -2.74 -56.43 -26.78
C LYS A 7 -1.36 -57.05 -27.10
N LYS A 8 -0.32 -56.21 -27.18
CA LYS A 8 0.66 -55.97 -26.07
C LYS A 8 1.59 -54.79 -26.39
N ALA A 9 2.15 -54.23 -25.32
CA ALA A 9 2.70 -52.90 -25.19
C ALA A 9 4.20 -52.76 -25.52
N VAL A 10 4.59 -51.58 -26.03
CA VAL A 10 5.88 -50.94 -25.72
C VAL A 10 5.63 -49.43 -25.58
N LYS A 11 5.75 -48.91 -24.36
CA LYS A 11 5.64 -47.48 -24.04
C LYS A 11 7.01 -46.83 -24.24
N LYS A 12 7.13 -45.91 -25.19
CA LYS A 12 8.25 -44.96 -25.28
C LYS A 12 7.71 -43.61 -24.82
N ALA A 13 8.16 -43.17 -23.64
CA ALA A 13 7.74 -41.92 -23.02
C ALA A 13 8.52 -40.73 -23.61
N VAL A 14 7.79 -39.76 -24.16
CA VAL A 14 8.28 -38.40 -24.39
C VAL A 14 7.32 -37.44 -23.68
N LYS A 15 7.91 -36.53 -22.90
CA LYS A 15 7.26 -35.55 -22.01
C LYS A 15 6.44 -34.53 -22.82
N PRO A 16 5.41 -33.91 -22.22
CA PRO A 16 5.59 -32.51 -21.84
C PRO A 16 5.17 -32.22 -20.39
N ALA A 17 5.96 -31.36 -19.74
CA ALA A 17 5.78 -30.94 -18.37
C ALA A 17 4.56 -30.02 -18.21
N THR A 18 3.50 -30.53 -17.59
CA THR A 18 2.39 -29.73 -17.06
C THR A 18 2.84 -29.00 -15.79
N LYS A 19 3.07 -27.68 -15.88
CA LYS A 19 3.12 -26.78 -14.72
C LYS A 19 1.70 -26.66 -14.14
N LYS A 20 1.42 -27.40 -13.07
CA LYS A 20 0.22 -27.20 -12.23
C LYS A 20 0.29 -25.82 -11.57
N VAL A 21 -0.72 -25.00 -11.86
CA VAL A 21 -0.95 -23.70 -11.22
C VAL A 21 -1.29 -23.94 -9.74
N LYS A 22 -0.56 -23.25 -8.86
CA LYS A 22 -0.72 -23.30 -7.41
C LYS A 22 -2.05 -22.67 -6.99
N ALA A 23 -3.01 -23.49 -6.58
CA ALA A 23 -4.01 -23.10 -5.61
C ALA A 23 -3.38 -23.25 -4.22
N VAL A 24 -3.08 -22.13 -3.54
CA VAL A 24 -2.93 -22.15 -2.08
C VAL A 24 -3.52 -20.86 -1.52
N THR A 25 -4.83 -20.89 -1.30
CA THR A 25 -5.50 -20.17 -0.22
C THR A 25 -4.70 -20.42 1.07
N LYS A 26 -4.07 -19.38 1.60
CA LYS A 26 -3.52 -19.38 2.96
C LYS A 26 -4.10 -18.21 3.73
N THR A 27 -5.27 -18.47 4.30
CA THR A 27 -5.66 -17.89 5.58
C THR A 27 -4.55 -18.20 6.60
N LYS A 28 -3.94 -17.17 7.18
CA LYS A 28 -3.01 -17.25 8.33
C LYS A 28 -3.29 -16.03 9.22
N PRO A 29 -3.05 -16.12 10.53
CA PRO A 29 -4.10 -16.08 11.54
C PRO A 29 -4.08 -14.75 12.28
N GLU A 30 -5.24 -14.42 12.86
CA GLU A 30 -5.35 -13.49 13.96
C GLU A 30 -4.41 -13.93 15.10
N LYS A 31 -3.43 -13.09 15.45
CA LYS A 31 -2.59 -13.28 16.65
C LYS A 31 -2.34 -11.94 17.31
N ALA A 32 -2.93 -11.78 18.48
CA ALA A 32 -2.80 -10.64 19.36
C ALA A 32 -1.37 -10.44 19.91
N LYS A 33 -1.07 -9.18 20.23
CA LYS A 33 -0.03 -8.65 21.15
C LYS A 33 1.44 -8.88 20.81
N LYS A 34 2.04 -7.82 20.26
CA LYS A 34 3.10 -6.97 20.85
C LYS A 34 3.06 -5.70 20.02
N GLU A 35 2.83 -4.51 20.58
CA GLU A 35 3.07 -3.28 19.84
C GLU A 35 4.56 -3.27 19.49
N PRO A 36 4.97 -3.45 18.22
CA PRO A 36 6.37 -3.28 17.91
C PRO A 36 6.68 -1.82 18.20
N THR A 37 7.72 -1.62 18.99
CA THR A 37 8.36 -0.33 19.15
C THR A 37 8.73 0.19 17.76
N ILE A 38 8.59 1.50 17.53
CA ILE A 38 9.03 2.11 16.27
C ILE A 38 10.49 1.69 16.08
N LYS A 39 10.82 1.07 14.95
CA LYS A 39 12.15 0.48 14.69
C LYS A 39 13.31 1.46 14.94
N TYR A 40 13.02 2.76 14.95
CA TYR A 40 13.97 3.84 15.16
C TYR A 40 13.69 4.73 16.39
N SER A 41 12.80 4.33 17.30
CA SER A 41 12.49 5.11 18.52
C SER A 41 13.70 5.39 19.41
N ASP A 42 14.76 4.59 19.33
CA ASP A 42 15.75 4.51 20.41
C ASP A 42 17.12 5.15 20.13
N LYS A 43 17.54 5.46 18.88
CA LYS A 43 18.99 5.69 18.64
C LYS A 43 19.40 6.71 17.56
N SER A 44 18.95 7.97 17.60
CA SER A 44 19.66 9.11 16.96
C SER A 44 19.02 10.47 17.26
N ALA A 45 19.83 11.53 17.30
CA ALA A 45 19.36 12.92 17.30
C ALA A 45 18.39 13.16 16.12
N GLY A 46 17.19 13.69 16.42
CA GLY A 46 16.14 13.96 15.42
C GLY A 46 15.04 12.88 15.29
N GLN A 47 15.18 11.72 15.93
CA GLN A 47 14.09 10.72 16.00
C GLN A 47 12.82 11.18 16.75
N PRO A 48 12.88 11.93 17.87
CA PRO A 48 11.64 12.42 18.49
C PRO A 48 10.82 13.29 17.54
N GLU A 49 11.48 14.09 16.70
CA GLU A 49 10.81 14.90 15.67
C GLU A 49 10.10 14.02 14.63
N MET A 50 10.69 12.88 14.25
CA MET A 50 10.06 11.93 13.32
C MET A 50 8.80 11.30 13.93
N VAL A 51 8.82 11.02 15.24
CA VAL A 51 7.64 10.51 15.95
C VAL A 51 6.54 11.57 15.96
N SER A 52 6.87 12.84 16.25
CA SER A 52 5.90 13.95 16.21
C SER A 52 5.30 14.13 14.81
N ILE A 53 6.11 14.07 13.75
CA ILE A 53 5.63 14.11 12.36
C ILE A 53 4.70 12.93 12.06
N PHE A 54 5.09 11.73 12.46
CA PHE A 54 4.29 10.52 12.27
C PHE A 54 2.93 10.64 12.97
N GLU A 55 2.90 11.09 14.22
CA GLU A 55 1.67 11.29 14.99
C GLU A 55 0.77 12.35 14.36
N ALA A 56 1.35 13.46 13.89
CA ALA A 56 0.61 14.51 13.18
C ALA A 56 -0.07 13.96 11.93
N ILE A 57 0.65 13.24 11.07
CA ILE A 57 0.08 12.67 9.83
C ILE A 57 -0.90 11.54 10.17
N LYS A 58 -0.60 10.69 11.16
CA LYS A 58 -1.51 9.64 11.67
C LYS A 58 -2.85 10.25 12.05
N LYS A 59 -2.85 11.36 12.80
CA LYS A 59 -4.09 12.07 13.19
C LYS A 59 -4.91 12.56 11.98
N MET A 60 -4.24 12.94 10.89
CA MET A 60 -4.91 13.32 9.64
C MET A 60 -5.46 12.11 8.86
N MET A 61 -4.87 10.92 9.03
CA MET A 61 -5.27 9.67 8.36
C MET A 61 -6.43 8.95 9.07
N LEU A 62 -6.52 9.03 10.41
CA LEU A 62 -7.59 8.44 11.23
C LEU A 62 -9.04 8.73 10.75
N PRO A 63 -9.44 9.95 10.32
CA PRO A 63 -10.81 10.18 9.87
C PRO A 63 -11.16 9.44 8.56
N TYR A 64 -10.17 8.99 7.79
CA TYR A 64 -10.40 8.25 6.54
C TYR A 64 -10.57 6.76 6.77
N GLU A 65 -9.96 6.22 7.83
CA GLU A 65 -10.17 4.84 8.30
C GLU A 65 -11.67 4.58 8.54
N LYS A 66 -12.29 5.40 9.40
CA LYS A 66 -13.67 5.18 9.83
C LYS A 66 -14.71 5.28 8.71
N LYS A 67 -14.38 5.91 7.59
CA LYS A 67 -15.33 6.09 6.49
C LYS A 67 -15.44 4.81 5.68
N LYS A 68 -14.36 4.41 5.03
CA LYS A 68 -14.36 3.36 4.00
C LYS A 68 -12.98 2.73 3.71
N LEU A 69 -11.94 3.14 4.43
CA LEU A 69 -10.59 2.59 4.26
C LEU A 69 -10.24 1.75 5.47
N LYS A 70 -9.64 0.60 5.25
CA LYS A 70 -9.10 -0.21 6.33
C LYS A 70 -7.70 0.29 6.69
N MET A 71 -7.46 0.48 7.99
CA MET A 71 -6.12 0.72 8.49
C MET A 71 -5.37 -0.61 8.62
N ILE A 72 -4.17 -0.67 8.04
CA ILE A 72 -3.19 -1.73 8.24
C ILE A 72 -2.01 -1.15 9.02
N GLY A 73 -1.57 -1.86 10.06
CA GLY A 73 -0.51 -1.40 10.96
C GLY A 73 -1.08 -0.46 12.02
N GLY A 74 -0.43 0.69 12.21
CA GLY A 74 -0.73 1.64 13.29
C GLY A 74 0.21 1.53 14.49
N TYR A 75 1.16 0.58 14.41
CA TYR A 75 2.14 0.23 15.42
C TYR A 75 3.53 0.13 14.78
N GLY A 76 4.62 0.32 15.53
CA GLY A 76 5.99 0.21 14.99
C GLY A 76 6.39 1.31 14.02
N GLY A 77 5.68 2.44 13.98
CA GLY A 77 5.99 3.56 13.09
C GLY A 77 5.56 3.34 11.66
N MET A 78 4.68 2.36 11.40
CA MET A 78 4.09 2.13 10.09
C MET A 78 2.57 2.20 10.21
N LEU A 79 1.92 2.92 9.30
CA LEU A 79 0.48 2.93 9.15
C LEU A 79 0.15 3.03 7.67
N CYS A 80 -0.77 2.21 7.19
CA CYS A 80 -1.25 2.23 5.81
C CYS A 80 -2.78 2.22 5.79
N LEU A 81 -3.35 2.91 4.81
CA LEU A 81 -4.78 2.92 4.49
C LEU A 81 -4.98 2.23 3.15
N ILE A 82 -5.87 1.25 3.15
CA ILE A 82 -6.22 0.43 2.00
C ILE A 82 -7.73 0.42 1.81
N SER A 83 -8.20 0.34 0.58
CA SER A 83 -9.58 0.02 0.26
C SER A 83 -9.69 -1.47 -0.08
N GLN A 84 -10.55 -2.20 0.62
CA GLN A 84 -10.82 -3.62 0.37
C GLN A 84 -11.89 -3.84 -0.72
N LYS A 85 -11.85 -3.01 -1.75
CA LYS A 85 -12.78 -3.08 -2.87
C LYS A 85 -12.06 -3.56 -4.10
N THR A 86 -12.65 -4.54 -4.79
CA THR A 86 -12.15 -4.99 -6.08
C THR A 86 -12.41 -3.93 -7.12
N VAL A 87 -11.34 -3.34 -7.65
CA VAL A 87 -11.40 -2.33 -8.71
C VAL A 87 -10.50 -2.73 -9.86
N GLU A 88 -10.79 -2.23 -11.04
CA GLU A 88 -9.93 -2.39 -12.20
C GLU A 88 -9.12 -1.11 -12.43
N ILE A 89 -7.80 -1.22 -12.37
CA ILE A 89 -6.87 -0.11 -12.64
C ILE A 89 -6.08 -0.48 -13.89
N GLN A 90 -6.28 0.27 -14.98
CA GLN A 90 -5.57 0.07 -16.26
C GLN A 90 -5.65 -1.38 -16.77
N GLY A 91 -6.86 -1.97 -16.76
CA GLY A 91 -7.10 -3.35 -17.22
C GLY A 91 -6.60 -4.45 -16.27
N ARG A 92 -6.11 -4.09 -15.07
CA ARG A 92 -5.73 -5.04 -14.02
C ARG A 92 -6.69 -4.96 -12.85
N LYS A 93 -7.36 -6.08 -12.57
CA LYS A 93 -8.18 -6.24 -11.37
C LYS A 93 -7.29 -6.31 -10.14
N LYS A 94 -7.54 -5.42 -9.18
CA LYS A 94 -6.94 -5.44 -7.85
C LYS A 94 -8.06 -5.60 -6.84
N GLU A 95 -7.94 -6.63 -6.00
CA GLU A 95 -8.87 -6.90 -4.90
C GLU A 95 -8.70 -5.89 -3.75
N GLU A 96 -7.54 -5.22 -3.70
CA GLU A 96 -7.22 -4.19 -2.73
C GLU A 96 -6.51 -3.01 -3.38
N VAL A 97 -6.90 -1.80 -3.00
CA VAL A 97 -6.29 -0.56 -3.47
C VAL A 97 -5.61 0.14 -2.33
N TRP A 98 -4.31 0.34 -2.47
CA TRP A 98 -3.55 1.14 -1.52
C TRP A 98 -3.88 2.61 -1.73
N PHE A 99 -4.19 3.32 -0.66
CA PHE A 99 -4.52 4.74 -0.69
C PHE A 99 -3.33 5.58 -0.24
N ALA A 100 -2.98 5.49 1.04
CA ALA A 100 -1.87 6.25 1.61
C ALA A 100 -1.17 5.47 2.70
N GLY A 101 0.12 5.71 2.91
CA GLY A 101 0.90 5.09 3.97
C GLY A 101 1.90 6.05 4.57
N ILE A 102 2.26 5.81 5.82
CA ILE A 102 3.33 6.49 6.53
C ILE A 102 4.26 5.45 7.16
N LEU A 103 5.56 5.70 7.06
CA LEU A 103 6.60 4.84 7.59
C LEU A 103 7.72 5.69 8.18
N VAL A 104 7.99 5.53 9.47
CA VAL A 104 9.15 6.13 10.13
C VAL A 104 10.40 5.38 9.70
N GLN A 105 11.36 6.11 9.14
CA GLN A 105 12.68 5.60 8.75
C GLN A 105 13.79 6.34 9.49
N LYS A 106 15.06 5.99 9.20
CA LYS A 106 16.22 6.66 9.81
C LYS A 106 16.34 8.10 9.28
N GLY A 107 15.91 9.07 10.08
CA GLY A 107 16.06 10.51 9.80
C GLY A 107 15.02 11.10 8.83
N TYR A 108 13.92 10.38 8.54
CA TYR A 108 12.77 10.91 7.83
C TYR A 108 11.52 10.06 8.06
N VAL A 109 10.35 10.65 7.86
CA VAL A 109 9.07 9.94 7.73
C VAL A 109 8.73 9.83 6.25
N GLY A 110 8.64 8.61 5.74
CA GLY A 110 8.20 8.32 4.39
C GLY A 110 6.67 8.37 4.32
N PHE A 111 6.14 9.33 3.57
CA PHE A 111 4.72 9.41 3.23
C PHE A 111 4.52 8.87 1.82
N TYR A 112 3.69 7.84 1.68
CA TYR A 112 3.38 7.15 0.44
C TYR A 112 1.97 7.54 0.00
N PHE A 113 1.83 8.16 -1.17
CA PHE A 113 0.54 8.58 -1.71
C PHE A 113 0.26 7.87 -3.03
N MET A 114 -0.55 6.82 -2.98
CA MET A 114 -0.82 5.96 -4.13
C MET A 114 -1.73 6.53 -5.22
N PRO A 115 -2.63 7.51 -4.99
CA PRO A 115 -3.48 8.07 -6.05
C PRO A 115 -2.71 8.57 -7.29
N VAL A 116 -1.41 8.88 -7.18
CA VAL A 116 -0.55 9.23 -8.33
C VAL A 116 -0.48 8.11 -9.39
N TYR A 117 -0.61 6.85 -8.99
CA TYR A 117 -0.61 5.73 -9.95
C TYR A 117 -1.95 5.56 -10.66
N ALA A 118 -3.03 6.04 -10.05
CA ALA A 118 -4.38 5.95 -10.57
C ALA A 118 -4.71 7.05 -11.59
N ALA A 119 -4.14 8.24 -11.37
CA ALA A 119 -4.23 9.37 -12.27
C ALA A 119 -2.88 10.11 -12.32
N PRO A 120 -2.21 10.18 -13.48
CA PRO A 120 -0.93 10.89 -13.60
C PRO A 120 -1.05 12.39 -13.28
N ASP A 121 -2.23 12.98 -13.49
CA ASP A 121 -2.53 14.38 -13.17
C ASP A 121 -2.51 14.71 -11.68
N MET A 122 -2.56 13.71 -10.79
CA MET A 122 -2.47 13.93 -9.35
C MET A 122 -1.16 14.60 -8.92
N LYS A 123 -0.12 14.55 -9.75
CA LYS A 123 1.12 15.29 -9.48
C LYS A 123 0.93 16.81 -9.47
N LYS A 124 -0.06 17.33 -10.22
CA LYS A 124 -0.38 18.76 -10.31
C LYS A 124 -1.02 19.29 -9.04
N VAL A 125 -1.57 18.40 -8.21
CA VAL A 125 -2.19 18.73 -6.93
C VAL A 125 -1.14 19.10 -5.87
N PHE A 126 0.09 18.59 -6.02
CA PHE A 126 1.14 18.88 -5.06
C PHE A 126 1.75 20.27 -5.31
N LYS A 127 1.75 21.07 -4.26
CA LYS A 127 2.43 22.38 -4.22
C LYS A 127 3.96 22.18 -4.15
N PRO A 128 4.75 23.20 -4.54
CA PRO A 128 6.20 23.07 -4.73
C PRO A 128 6.96 22.62 -3.47
N GLU A 129 6.47 22.94 -2.28
CA GLU A 129 7.08 22.60 -0.99
C GLU A 129 7.01 21.10 -0.71
N LEU A 130 5.84 20.48 -0.90
CA LEU A 130 5.68 19.03 -0.80
C LEU A 130 6.38 18.30 -1.97
N LEU A 131 6.37 18.87 -3.18
CA LEU A 131 7.11 18.31 -4.31
C LEU A 131 8.62 18.23 -4.07
N LYS A 132 9.22 19.18 -3.34
CA LYS A 132 10.64 19.11 -2.93
C LYS A 132 10.94 17.89 -2.06
N CYS A 133 9.95 17.41 -1.31
CA CYS A 133 10.07 16.19 -0.52
C CYS A 133 9.89 14.90 -1.33
N LEU A 134 9.43 14.97 -2.58
CA LEU A 134 9.19 13.80 -3.41
C LEU A 134 10.50 13.05 -3.73
N LYS A 135 10.52 11.77 -3.39
CA LYS A 135 11.56 10.79 -3.71
C LYS A 135 10.94 9.64 -4.49
N GLY A 136 11.00 9.73 -5.81
CA GLY A 136 10.42 8.77 -6.74
C GLY A 136 9.07 9.24 -7.29
N LYS A 137 8.10 8.33 -7.39
CA LYS A 137 6.80 8.62 -8.04
C LYS A 137 5.70 9.00 -7.04
N SER A 138 5.75 8.47 -5.82
CA SER A 138 4.68 8.57 -4.83
C SER A 138 5.16 8.62 -3.37
N CYS A 139 6.48 8.54 -3.14
CA CYS A 139 7.07 8.55 -1.80
C CYS A 139 7.62 9.94 -1.51
N PHE A 140 7.27 10.52 -0.37
CA PHE A 140 7.70 11.82 0.08
C PHE A 140 8.49 11.65 1.38
N HIS A 141 9.71 12.18 1.42
CA HIS A 141 10.55 12.12 2.61
C HIS A 141 10.37 13.40 3.42
N ILE A 142 9.60 13.30 4.49
CA ILE A 142 9.34 14.40 5.40
C ILE A 142 10.38 14.37 6.52
N LYS A 143 11.22 15.40 6.58
CA LYS A 143 12.32 15.50 7.56
C LYS A 143 12.09 16.56 8.62
N LYS A 144 11.08 17.41 8.43
CA LYS A 144 10.77 18.53 9.31
C LYS A 144 9.27 18.66 9.46
N GLN A 145 8.84 19.04 10.65
CA GLN A 145 7.44 19.34 10.94
C GLN A 145 7.09 20.75 10.47
N ASP A 146 7.08 20.96 9.15
CA ASP A 146 6.72 22.23 8.55
C ASP A 146 5.19 22.35 8.42
N PRO A 147 4.55 23.39 8.97
CA PRO A 147 3.09 23.54 8.92
C PRO A 147 2.55 23.64 7.49
N VAL A 148 3.33 24.20 6.55
CA VAL A 148 2.96 24.30 5.13
C VAL A 148 2.92 22.90 4.52
N ILE A 149 3.97 22.09 4.74
CA ILE A 149 4.03 20.70 4.24
C ILE A 149 2.87 19.87 4.84
N MET A 150 2.61 20.02 6.14
CA MET A 150 1.49 19.32 6.80
C MET A 150 0.14 19.70 6.21
N GLY A 151 -0.08 21.00 5.94
CA GLY A 151 -1.28 21.48 5.25
C GLY A 151 -1.43 20.89 3.86
N GLN A 152 -0.33 20.81 3.10
CA GLN A 152 -0.30 20.22 1.76
C GLN A 152 -0.58 18.72 1.76
N ILE A 153 -0.06 17.98 2.75
CA ILE A 153 -0.36 16.55 2.93
C ILE A 153 -1.85 16.37 3.22
N LYS A 154 -2.43 17.18 4.11
CA LYS A 154 -3.86 17.13 4.45
C LYS A 154 -4.74 17.39 3.22
N GLU A 155 -4.40 18.39 2.42
CA GLU A 155 -5.09 18.74 1.18
C GLU A 155 -4.99 17.60 0.15
N SER A 156 -3.78 17.04 -0.02
CA SER A 156 -3.54 15.89 -0.91
C SER A 156 -4.36 14.66 -0.50
N LEU A 157 -4.44 14.36 0.80
CA LEU A 157 -5.27 13.26 1.31
C LEU A 157 -6.75 13.48 1.01
N LYS A 158 -7.25 14.71 1.15
CA LYS A 158 -8.64 15.03 0.83
C LYS A 158 -8.93 14.82 -0.66
N ILE A 159 -8.10 15.39 -1.53
CA ILE A 159 -8.27 15.30 -2.99
C ILE A 159 -8.15 13.85 -3.48
N GLY A 160 -7.17 13.11 -2.95
CA GLY A 160 -7.03 11.69 -3.25
C GLY A 160 -8.27 10.88 -2.83
N TYR A 161 -8.83 11.20 -1.66
CA TYR A 161 -10.01 10.51 -1.14
C TYR A 161 -11.25 10.79 -1.99
N ASP A 162 -11.47 12.05 -2.36
CA ASP A 162 -12.57 12.44 -3.23
C ASP A 162 -12.47 11.75 -4.59
N MET A 163 -11.27 11.66 -5.18
CA MET A 163 -11.03 10.91 -6.40
C MET A 163 -11.32 9.40 -6.25
N PHE A 164 -10.94 8.79 -5.12
CA PHE A 164 -11.28 7.39 -4.84
C PHE A 164 -12.80 7.20 -4.73
N LYS A 165 -13.50 8.17 -4.14
CA LYS A 165 -14.97 8.15 -4.02
C LYS A 165 -15.65 8.29 -5.38
N GLU A 166 -15.22 9.26 -6.20
CA GLU A 166 -15.76 9.49 -7.55
C GLU A 166 -15.56 8.28 -8.46
N ARG A 167 -14.42 7.59 -8.33
CA ARG A 167 -14.13 6.36 -9.07
C ARG A 167 -14.81 5.11 -8.50
N GLY A 168 -15.56 5.26 -7.40
CA GLY A 168 -16.22 4.16 -6.72
C GLY A 168 -15.24 3.14 -6.13
N TRP A 169 -14.01 3.54 -5.81
CA TRP A 169 -13.01 2.68 -5.16
C TRP A 169 -13.22 2.57 -3.65
N ILE A 170 -14.06 3.45 -3.10
CA ILE A 170 -14.56 3.43 -1.72
C ILE A 170 -16.08 3.63 -1.71
#